data_AF-A0A366MAQ0-F1
#
_entry.id   AF-A0A366MAQ0-F1
#
_cell.length_a   1.000
_cell.length_b   1.000
_cell.length_c   1.000
_cell.angle_alpha   90.00
_cell.angle_beta   90.00
_cell.angle_gamma   90.00
#
_symmetry.space_group_name_H-M   'P 1'
#
loop_
_entity.id
_entity.type
_entity.pdbx_description
1 polymer ?
#
loop_
_entity_poly.entity_id
_entity_poly.type
_entity_poly.pdbx_seq_one_letter_code
_entity_poly.pdbx_strand_id
1 'polypeptide(L)'
;MLLIWVGVSRNNISSNNIFNNNSATFGGAINIGGNNCTIFNNTIFNNTATQGGGIALIVGAFTSHSSHVFNNTFYNNNTTQGGGIFINTYNISVSGNIMYGNVSDLDQMIYNNGNMGILNLIFLNNGIIVVRNGDIITIFPVSTDDIDNTATMQNIAFYLNGVLYENITVIEGLANFTFTIDGVPGGRISVSGSYKGIGDFDLIVSEGLLKFRK
;
A
#
# COMPACT_ATOMS: atom_id res chain seq x y z
N MET A 1 -8.25 28.20 5.56
CA MET A 1 -7.09 27.29 5.53
C MET A 1 -6.94 26.72 6.94
N LEU A 2 -7.47 25.52 7.16
CA LEU A 2 -7.36 24.82 8.45
C LEU A 2 -6.45 23.62 8.19
N LEU A 3 -5.15 23.84 8.33
CA LEU A 3 -4.17 22.77 8.38
C LEU A 3 -4.11 22.28 9.82
N ILE A 4 -4.44 21.01 10.06
CA ILE A 4 -4.27 20.43 11.39
C ILE A 4 -2.87 19.83 11.45
N TRP A 5 -1.98 20.50 12.17
CA TRP A 5 -0.75 19.88 12.63
C TRP A 5 -1.07 19.05 13.87
N VAL A 6 -0.92 17.74 13.74
CA VAL A 6 -1.14 16.80 14.84
C VAL A 6 0.19 16.66 15.59
N GLY A 7 0.37 17.52 16.60
CA GLY A 7 1.60 17.69 17.37
C GLY A 7 1.89 16.65 18.45
N VAL A 8 2.85 16.99 19.33
CA VAL A 8 3.51 16.13 20.36
C VAL A 8 2.61 15.49 21.42
N SER A 9 1.29 15.65 21.32
CA SER A 9 0.31 15.00 22.19
C SER A 9 0.18 13.51 21.86
N ARG A 10 0.15 12.67 22.90
CA ARG A 10 -0.21 11.25 22.76
C ARG A 10 -1.71 11.15 22.50
N ASN A 11 -2.09 10.46 21.42
CA ASN A 11 -3.47 10.15 21.01
C ASN A 11 -4.27 11.35 20.50
N ASN A 12 -3.94 11.78 19.29
CA ASN A 12 -4.75 12.77 18.58
C ASN A 12 -5.88 12.10 17.80
N ILE A 13 -7.05 12.71 17.80
CA ILE A 13 -8.23 12.20 17.09
C ILE A 13 -8.69 13.27 16.11
N SER A 14 -8.86 12.88 14.85
CA SER A 14 -9.53 13.70 13.82
C SER A 14 -10.71 12.93 13.27
N SER A 15 -11.94 13.43 13.48
CA SER A 15 -13.13 12.75 12.97
C SER A 15 -14.26 13.67 12.58
N ASN A 16 -15.03 13.25 11.58
CA ASN A 16 -16.21 13.96 11.06
C ASN A 16 -15.91 15.39 10.57
N ASN A 17 -14.72 15.60 10.01
CA ASN A 17 -14.31 16.88 9.44
C ASN A 17 -14.31 16.86 7.92
N ILE A 18 -14.34 18.06 7.34
CA ILE A 18 -14.10 18.31 5.93
C ILE A 18 -12.79 19.08 5.80
N PHE A 19 -11.83 18.51 5.08
CA PHE A 19 -10.57 19.16 4.73
C PHE A 19 -10.50 19.39 3.24
N ASN A 20 -10.58 20.65 2.82
CA ASN A 20 -10.54 20.98 1.40
C ASN A 20 -9.76 22.24 1.06
N ASN A 21 -9.18 22.23 -0.15
CA ASN A 21 -8.43 23.36 -0.71
C ASN A 21 -7.29 23.83 0.20
N ASN A 22 -6.64 22.90 0.91
CA ASN A 22 -5.47 23.20 1.71
C ASN A 22 -4.19 22.92 0.90
N SER A 23 -3.11 23.64 1.23
CA SER A 23 -1.80 23.46 0.60
C SER A 23 -0.74 23.38 1.69
N ALA A 24 0.12 22.37 1.63
CA ALA A 24 1.18 22.16 2.60
C ALA A 24 2.42 21.54 1.95
N THR A 25 3.53 21.40 2.69
CA THR A 25 4.66 20.57 2.25
C THR A 25 4.38 19.10 2.47
N PHE A 26 3.85 18.75 3.65
CA PHE A 26 3.51 17.39 4.04
C PHE A 26 2.05 17.36 4.48
N GLY A 27 1.27 16.44 3.93
CA GLY A 27 -0.11 16.23 4.33
C GLY A 27 -0.96 17.44 3.98
N GLY A 28 -1.53 17.48 2.78
CA GLY A 28 -2.29 18.63 2.33
C GLY A 28 -3.40 19.02 3.32
N ALA A 29 -4.03 18.03 3.95
CA ALA A 29 -4.98 18.21 5.04
C ALA A 29 -4.38 17.99 6.44
N ILE A 30 -3.67 16.88 6.63
CA ILE A 30 -3.21 16.44 7.96
C ILE A 30 -1.76 15.95 7.87
N ASN A 31 -0.91 16.51 8.72
CA ASN A 31 0.46 16.02 8.93
C ASN A 31 0.58 15.41 10.33
N ILE A 32 1.02 14.16 10.40
CA ILE A 32 1.26 13.42 11.64
C ILE A 32 2.78 13.30 11.87
N GLY A 33 3.25 13.91 12.96
CA GLY A 33 4.62 13.81 13.42
C GLY A 33 4.73 13.26 14.86
N GLY A 34 5.17 12.02 14.97
CA GLY A 34 5.83 11.48 16.18
C GLY A 34 4.93 10.87 17.24
N ASN A 35 3.60 10.81 17.02
CA ASN A 35 2.65 10.26 17.98
C ASN A 35 1.53 9.49 17.30
N ASN A 36 0.88 8.61 18.06
CA ASN A 36 -0.33 7.88 17.64
C ASN A 36 -1.47 8.86 17.31
N CYS A 37 -2.14 8.57 16.21
CA CYS A 37 -3.30 9.32 15.74
C CYS A 37 -4.40 8.35 15.30
N THR A 38 -5.65 8.75 15.50
CA THR A 38 -6.83 8.07 14.98
C THR A 38 -7.59 9.03 14.08
N ILE A 39 -7.64 8.73 12.78
CA ILE A 39 -8.29 9.58 11.77
C ILE A 39 -9.41 8.78 11.13
N PHE A 40 -10.65 9.23 11.30
CA PHE A 40 -11.79 8.50 10.77
C PHE A 40 -13.00 9.34 10.39
N ASN A 41 -13.81 8.86 9.46
CA ASN A 41 -15.03 9.53 9.00
C ASN A 41 -14.80 10.98 8.51
N ASN A 42 -13.63 11.28 7.95
CA ASN A 42 -13.35 12.59 7.35
C ASN A 42 -13.52 12.55 5.83
N THR A 43 -13.83 13.72 5.26
CA THR A 43 -13.81 13.93 3.80
C THR A 43 -12.64 14.84 3.46
N ILE A 44 -11.67 14.33 2.70
CA ILE A 44 -10.38 14.98 2.42
C ILE A 44 -10.23 15.15 0.91
N PHE A 45 -10.35 16.37 0.40
CA PHE A 45 -10.38 16.57 -1.05
C PHE A 45 -9.81 17.89 -1.55
N ASN A 46 -9.37 17.93 -2.81
CA ASN A 46 -8.76 19.11 -3.43
C ASN A 46 -7.60 19.70 -2.60
N ASN A 47 -6.90 18.88 -1.82
CA ASN A 47 -5.72 19.33 -1.08
C ASN A 47 -4.47 19.08 -1.92
N THR A 48 -3.45 19.93 -1.73
CA THR A 48 -2.18 19.85 -2.45
C THR A 48 -1.02 19.76 -1.48
N ALA A 49 -0.09 18.83 -1.72
CA ALA A 49 1.14 18.74 -0.94
C ALA A 49 2.34 18.30 -1.78
N THR A 50 3.55 18.35 -1.22
CA THR A 50 4.70 17.67 -1.82
C THR A 50 4.67 16.17 -1.50
N GLN A 51 4.27 15.79 -0.30
CA GLN A 51 4.08 14.39 0.09
C GLN A 51 2.76 14.23 0.83
N GLY A 52 1.97 13.22 0.46
CA GLY A 52 0.65 12.97 1.06
C GLY A 52 -0.37 14.04 0.67
N GLY A 53 -1.00 13.90 -0.50
CA GLY A 53 -1.98 14.88 -0.98
C GLY A 53 -3.09 15.14 0.04
N GLY A 54 -3.57 14.09 0.72
CA GLY A 54 -4.43 14.20 1.89
C GLY A 54 -3.66 14.18 3.21
N ILE A 55 -3.08 13.02 3.55
CA ILE A 55 -2.40 12.79 4.84
C ILE A 55 -0.94 12.41 4.60
N ALA A 56 -0.04 12.99 5.40
CA ALA A 56 1.33 12.52 5.52
C ALA A 56 1.63 12.06 6.94
N LEU A 57 2.21 10.86 7.07
CA LEU A 57 2.73 10.29 8.30
C LEU A 57 4.25 10.17 8.19
N ILE A 58 4.96 11.05 8.89
CA ILE A 58 6.42 11.16 8.74
C ILE A 58 7.06 11.21 10.13
N VAL A 59 7.83 10.18 10.48
CA VAL A 59 8.58 10.10 11.74
C VAL A 59 9.89 9.36 11.57
N GLY A 60 10.92 9.75 12.32
CA GLY A 60 12.14 8.96 12.47
C GLY A 60 12.00 7.80 13.47
N ALA A 61 12.24 6.58 13.02
CA ALA A 61 12.71 5.40 13.77
C ALA A 61 12.09 5.02 15.15
N PHE A 62 10.86 5.42 15.48
CA PHE A 62 10.21 5.00 16.73
C PHE A 62 9.17 3.90 16.48
N THR A 63 9.43 2.73 17.06
CA THR A 63 8.84 1.42 16.73
C THR A 63 7.56 1.04 17.47
N SER A 64 6.94 1.97 18.22
CA SER A 64 5.73 1.67 19.02
C SER A 64 4.50 2.52 18.65
N HIS A 65 4.46 3.04 17.43
CA HIS A 65 3.30 3.77 16.95
C HIS A 65 2.20 2.83 16.45
N SER A 66 0.94 3.13 16.76
CA SER A 66 -0.23 2.44 16.24
C SER A 66 -1.25 3.49 15.87
N SER A 67 -1.02 4.12 14.71
CA SER A 67 -2.02 5.03 14.15
C SER A 67 -3.03 4.23 13.33
N HIS A 68 -4.25 4.74 13.28
CA HIS A 68 -5.34 4.14 12.54
C HIS A 68 -5.96 5.20 11.64
N VAL A 69 -6.06 4.90 10.34
CA VAL A 69 -6.76 5.73 9.38
C VAL A 69 -7.85 4.86 8.78
N PHE A 70 -9.12 5.15 9.08
CA PHE A 70 -10.21 4.31 8.61
C PHE A 70 -11.50 5.05 8.27
N ASN A 71 -12.28 4.51 7.34
CA ASN A 71 -13.58 5.07 6.94
C ASN A 71 -13.52 6.55 6.51
N ASN A 72 -12.41 6.99 5.92
CA ASN A 72 -12.31 8.34 5.33
C ASN A 72 -12.59 8.28 3.83
N THR A 73 -12.89 9.42 3.22
CA THR A 73 -12.99 9.56 1.76
C THR A 73 -11.94 10.55 1.27
N PHE A 74 -11.08 10.12 0.35
CA PHE A 74 -10.01 10.91 -0.25
C PHE A 74 -10.27 11.08 -1.74
N TYR A 75 -10.41 12.32 -2.22
CA TYR A 75 -10.54 12.53 -3.66
C TYR A 75 -9.93 13.83 -4.18
N ASN A 76 -9.48 13.80 -5.43
CA ASN A 76 -8.90 14.95 -6.11
C ASN A 76 -7.76 15.64 -5.33
N ASN A 77 -7.05 14.90 -4.48
CA ASN A 77 -5.84 15.41 -3.84
C ASN A 77 -4.66 15.27 -4.79
N ASN A 78 -3.74 16.24 -4.75
CA ASN A 78 -2.63 16.34 -5.69
C ASN A 78 -1.29 16.40 -4.96
N THR A 79 -0.30 15.66 -5.44
CA THR A 79 1.02 15.56 -4.81
C THR A 79 2.08 15.09 -5.80
N THR A 80 3.36 15.16 -5.42
CA THR A 80 4.40 14.42 -6.13
C THR A 80 4.54 12.99 -5.60
N GLN A 81 4.23 12.72 -4.33
CA GLN A 81 4.34 11.38 -3.71
C GLN A 81 3.13 11.06 -2.81
N GLY A 82 2.36 10.01 -3.15
CA GLY A 82 1.26 9.44 -2.34
C GLY A 82 -0.02 10.27 -2.33
N GLY A 83 -0.92 10.04 -3.29
CA GLY A 83 -2.06 10.91 -3.62
C GLY A 83 -3.08 11.05 -2.48
N GLY A 84 -3.50 9.95 -1.87
CA GLY A 84 -4.33 9.98 -0.66
C GLY A 84 -3.47 10.07 0.61
N ILE A 85 -2.69 9.01 0.85
CA ILE A 85 -1.90 8.82 2.06
C ILE A 85 -0.44 8.57 1.71
N PHE A 86 0.46 9.25 2.41
CA PHE A 86 1.90 9.01 2.36
C PHE A 86 2.42 8.57 3.73
N ILE A 87 3.11 7.43 3.78
CA ILE A 87 3.65 6.81 5.00
C ILE A 87 5.16 6.68 4.84
N ASN A 88 5.93 7.28 5.74
CA ASN A 88 7.38 7.14 5.76
C ASN A 88 7.87 6.79 7.16
N THR A 89 8.50 5.61 7.29
CA THR A 89 9.09 5.12 8.55
C THR A 89 8.13 5.20 9.75
N TYR A 90 6.88 4.78 9.52
CA TYR A 90 5.76 4.86 10.47
C TYR A 90 4.94 3.56 10.46
N ASN A 91 4.36 3.16 11.59
CA ASN A 91 3.47 2.00 11.73
C ASN A 91 2.00 2.43 11.73
N ILE A 92 1.19 1.96 10.78
CA ILE A 92 -0.21 2.37 10.60
C ILE A 92 -1.10 1.21 10.16
N SER A 93 -2.35 1.22 10.59
CA SER A 93 -3.43 0.44 9.97
C SER A 93 -4.28 1.36 9.10
N VAL A 94 -4.52 0.94 7.86
CA VAL A 94 -5.36 1.64 6.87
C VAL A 94 -6.52 0.72 6.51
N SER A 95 -7.77 1.15 6.72
CA SER A 95 -8.94 0.32 6.39
C SER A 95 -10.19 1.07 5.99
N GLY A 96 -10.95 0.55 5.02
CA GLY A 96 -12.25 1.10 4.62
C GLY A 96 -12.19 2.55 4.12
N ASN A 97 -11.03 3.02 3.66
CA ASN A 97 -10.87 4.39 3.16
C ASN A 97 -11.16 4.44 1.67
N ILE A 98 -12.14 5.21 1.23
CA ILE A 98 -12.46 5.29 -0.21
C ILE A 98 -11.51 6.31 -0.86
N MET A 99 -10.71 5.91 -1.86
CA MET A 99 -9.78 6.80 -2.57
C MET A 99 -10.03 6.83 -4.07
N TYR A 100 -10.25 8.01 -4.66
CA TYR A 100 -10.48 8.14 -6.11
C TYR A 100 -10.08 9.52 -6.65
N GLY A 101 -9.63 9.58 -7.92
CA GLY A 101 -9.31 10.86 -8.59
C GLY A 101 -8.14 11.63 -7.99
N ASN A 102 -7.42 11.06 -7.01
CA ASN A 102 -6.18 11.61 -6.51
C ASN A 102 -5.08 11.45 -7.57
N VAL A 103 -4.09 12.35 -7.57
CA VAL A 103 -3.02 12.39 -8.58
C VAL A 103 -1.66 12.45 -7.89
N SER A 104 -0.74 11.58 -8.31
CA SER A 104 0.66 11.53 -7.86
C SER A 104 1.55 10.90 -8.92
N ASP A 105 2.84 11.22 -8.91
CA ASP A 105 3.83 10.58 -9.80
C ASP A 105 4.20 9.14 -9.41
N LEU A 106 4.02 8.75 -8.13
CA LEU A 106 4.40 7.42 -7.63
C LEU A 106 3.23 6.53 -7.23
N ASP A 107 2.23 7.08 -6.51
CA ASP A 107 1.02 6.34 -6.15
C ASP A 107 -0.16 7.26 -5.92
N GLN A 108 -1.28 7.01 -6.58
CA GLN A 108 -2.48 7.83 -6.48
C GLN A 108 -3.22 7.64 -5.15
N MET A 109 -3.13 6.49 -4.52
CA MET A 109 -3.92 6.16 -3.33
C MET A 109 -3.04 6.12 -2.08
N ILE A 110 -2.12 5.15 -1.99
CA ILE A 110 -1.32 4.90 -0.81
C ILE A 110 0.14 4.69 -1.19
N TYR A 111 1.02 5.53 -0.66
CA TYR A 111 2.46 5.32 -0.71
C TYR A 111 2.98 4.87 0.66
N ASN A 112 3.53 3.66 0.75
CA ASN A 112 4.05 3.09 1.98
C ASN A 112 5.55 2.75 1.94
N ASN A 113 6.35 3.56 2.65
CA ASN A 113 7.75 3.30 3.01
C ASN A 113 7.93 3.05 4.52
N GLY A 114 6.85 2.76 5.24
CA GLY A 114 6.84 2.36 6.65
C GLY A 114 6.31 0.93 6.82
N ASN A 115 5.58 0.71 7.91
CA ASN A 115 4.81 -0.50 8.12
C ASN A 115 3.31 -0.20 8.01
N MET A 116 2.62 -0.92 7.13
CA MET A 116 1.18 -0.78 6.92
C MET A 116 0.49 -2.12 7.16
N GLY A 117 -0.50 -2.11 8.04
CA GLY A 117 -1.39 -3.22 8.27
C GLY A 117 -2.62 -3.17 7.38
N ILE A 118 -3.19 -4.36 7.14
CA ILE A 118 -4.31 -4.62 6.21
C ILE A 118 -3.84 -4.42 4.78
N LEU A 119 -3.14 -5.45 4.29
CA LEU A 119 -2.64 -5.52 2.93
C LEU A 119 -3.00 -6.87 2.32
N ASN A 120 -3.53 -6.81 1.11
CA ASN A 120 -3.78 -7.96 0.25
C ASN A 120 -2.67 -8.05 -0.79
N LEU A 121 -2.00 -9.20 -0.85
CA LEU A 121 -1.13 -9.57 -1.96
C LEU A 121 -1.80 -10.66 -2.79
N ILE A 122 -2.12 -10.34 -4.04
CA ILE A 122 -2.81 -11.27 -4.93
C ILE A 122 -1.86 -11.66 -6.06
N PHE A 123 -1.55 -12.97 -6.15
CA PHE A 123 -0.72 -13.54 -7.19
C PHE A 123 -1.57 -14.28 -8.22
N LEU A 124 -1.33 -14.03 -9.51
CA LEU A 124 -2.07 -14.67 -10.62
C LEU A 124 -3.60 -14.60 -10.47
N ASN A 125 -4.12 -13.54 -9.86
CA ASN A 125 -5.55 -13.40 -9.51
C ASN A 125 -6.09 -14.58 -8.69
N ASN A 126 -5.28 -15.15 -7.80
CA ASN A 126 -5.62 -16.37 -7.03
C ASN A 126 -6.01 -17.56 -7.94
N GLY A 127 -5.43 -17.60 -9.14
CA GLY A 127 -5.85 -18.46 -10.24
C GLY A 127 -4.81 -19.51 -10.63
N ILE A 128 -5.22 -20.36 -11.57
CA ILE A 128 -4.35 -21.37 -12.18
C ILE A 128 -4.02 -20.94 -13.60
N ILE A 129 -2.73 -20.77 -13.91
CA ILE A 129 -2.24 -20.60 -15.27
C ILE A 129 -1.65 -21.92 -15.76
N VAL A 130 -2.05 -22.34 -16.96
CA VAL A 130 -1.53 -23.57 -17.59
C VAL A 130 -0.33 -23.24 -18.46
N VAL A 131 0.79 -23.92 -18.21
CA VAL A 131 2.12 -23.59 -18.77
C VAL A 131 2.79 -24.82 -19.39
N ARG A 132 3.83 -24.60 -20.19
CA ARG A 132 4.77 -25.60 -20.68
C ARG A 132 6.16 -25.31 -20.14
N ASN A 133 7.00 -26.34 -20.15
CA ASN A 133 8.41 -26.18 -19.84
C ASN A 133 9.06 -25.20 -20.82
N GLY A 134 9.79 -24.22 -20.30
CA GLY A 134 10.42 -23.16 -21.08
C GLY A 134 9.50 -21.97 -21.42
N ASP A 135 8.22 -21.98 -20.99
CA ASP A 135 7.37 -20.80 -21.14
C ASP A 135 7.94 -19.64 -20.32
N ILE A 136 7.87 -18.43 -20.89
CA ILE A 136 8.23 -17.18 -20.21
C ILE A 136 6.93 -16.54 -19.72
N ILE A 137 6.84 -16.26 -18.41
CA ILE A 137 5.64 -15.66 -17.82
C ILE A 137 5.99 -14.36 -17.12
N THR A 138 5.14 -13.36 -17.37
CA THR A 138 5.09 -12.12 -16.60
C THR A 138 3.94 -12.18 -15.60
N ILE A 139 4.22 -11.96 -14.33
CA ILE A 139 3.20 -11.94 -13.26
C ILE A 139 3.05 -10.53 -12.73
N PHE A 140 1.81 -10.11 -12.52
CA PHE A 140 1.46 -8.82 -11.94
C PHE A 140 0.86 -9.02 -10.55
N PRO A 141 1.67 -9.10 -9.48
CA PRO A 141 1.09 -9.12 -8.15
C PRO A 141 0.37 -7.79 -7.91
N VAL A 142 -0.84 -7.89 -7.37
CA VAL A 142 -1.63 -6.73 -6.98
C VAL A 142 -1.50 -6.55 -5.48
N SER A 143 -1.14 -5.34 -5.07
CA SER A 143 -1.08 -4.93 -3.68
C SER A 143 -2.15 -3.88 -3.38
N THR A 144 -3.10 -4.25 -2.53
CA THR A 144 -4.21 -3.37 -2.14
C THR A 144 -4.46 -3.37 -0.64
N ASP A 145 -5.18 -2.35 -0.15
CA ASP A 145 -5.80 -2.41 1.17
C ASP A 145 -7.06 -3.32 1.18
N ASP A 146 -7.86 -3.28 2.25
CA ASP A 146 -9.06 -4.11 2.43
C ASP A 146 -10.19 -3.84 1.44
N ILE A 147 -10.18 -2.70 0.75
CA ILE A 147 -11.22 -2.32 -0.21
C ILE A 147 -10.66 -1.95 -1.58
N ASP A 148 -9.55 -2.59 -1.94
CA ASP A 148 -8.91 -2.53 -3.26
C ASP A 148 -8.27 -1.19 -3.63
N ASN A 149 -7.94 -0.32 -2.66
CA ASN A 149 -7.09 0.82 -2.98
C ASN A 149 -5.66 0.35 -3.24
N THR A 150 -5.05 0.84 -4.32
CA THR A 150 -3.68 0.48 -4.68
C THR A 150 -2.68 0.99 -3.64
N ALA A 151 -1.61 0.22 -3.43
CA ALA A 151 -0.52 0.63 -2.57
C ALA A 151 0.84 0.42 -3.24
N THR A 152 1.62 1.50 -3.33
CA THR A 152 3.05 1.48 -3.63
C THR A 152 3.78 1.17 -2.35
N MET A 153 4.73 0.25 -2.45
CA MET A 153 5.34 -0.35 -1.28
C MET A 153 6.84 -0.49 -1.42
N GLN A 154 7.49 -0.71 -0.27
CA GLN A 154 8.79 -1.37 -0.24
C GLN A 154 8.77 -2.72 -0.97
N ASN A 155 9.95 -3.31 -1.16
CA ASN A 155 10.07 -4.55 -1.92
C ASN A 155 9.24 -5.70 -1.33
N ILE A 156 8.50 -6.39 -2.21
CA ILE A 156 7.89 -7.70 -1.94
C ILE A 156 8.93 -8.78 -2.24
N ALA A 157 9.09 -9.74 -1.33
CA ALA A 157 9.82 -10.97 -1.61
C ALA A 157 8.90 -11.95 -2.35
N PHE A 158 9.35 -12.45 -3.49
CA PHE A 158 8.59 -13.33 -4.37
C PHE A 158 9.08 -14.77 -4.23
N TYR A 159 8.16 -15.74 -4.13
CA TYR A 159 8.50 -17.15 -3.93
C TYR A 159 7.88 -18.06 -4.99
N LEU A 160 8.67 -19.05 -5.40
CA LEU A 160 8.24 -20.19 -6.21
C LEU A 160 8.36 -21.46 -5.36
N ASN A 161 7.25 -22.15 -5.09
CA ASN A 161 7.22 -23.31 -4.19
C ASN A 161 7.88 -23.03 -2.81
N GLY A 162 7.70 -21.81 -2.30
CA GLY A 162 8.29 -21.36 -1.02
C GLY A 162 9.78 -21.02 -1.08
N VAL A 163 10.44 -21.15 -2.24
CA VAL A 163 11.83 -20.73 -2.44
C VAL A 163 11.85 -19.28 -2.93
N LEU A 164 12.65 -18.43 -2.27
CA LEU A 164 12.82 -17.03 -2.68
C LEU A 164 13.39 -17.00 -4.10
N TYR A 165 12.68 -16.31 -4.99
CA TYR A 165 13.11 -16.09 -6.36
C TYR A 165 13.73 -14.70 -6.51
N GLU A 166 13.01 -13.64 -6.10
CA GLU A 166 13.51 -12.25 -6.22
C GLU A 166 12.79 -11.31 -5.23
N ASN A 167 13.34 -10.11 -5.02
CA ASN A 167 12.66 -9.01 -4.34
C ASN A 167 12.28 -7.93 -5.37
N ILE A 168 11.01 -7.53 -5.41
CA ILE A 168 10.48 -6.62 -6.42
C ILE A 168 9.81 -5.39 -5.80
N THR A 169 10.03 -4.22 -6.41
CA THR A 169 9.33 -2.98 -6.05
C THR A 169 7.93 -2.97 -6.66
N VAL A 170 6.94 -2.57 -5.86
CA VAL A 170 5.54 -2.43 -6.29
C VAL A 170 5.22 -0.95 -6.43
N ILE A 171 4.68 -0.56 -7.58
CA ILE A 171 4.30 0.81 -7.92
C ILE A 171 2.82 0.79 -8.35
N GLU A 172 1.99 1.66 -7.77
CA GLU A 172 0.53 1.71 -7.99
C GLU A 172 -0.14 0.35 -7.75
N GLY A 173 0.28 -0.36 -6.71
CA GLY A 173 -0.23 -1.70 -6.43
C GLY A 173 0.19 -2.74 -7.47
N LEU A 174 1.01 -2.41 -8.47
CA LEU A 174 1.45 -3.33 -9.52
C LEU A 174 2.95 -3.59 -9.40
N ALA A 175 3.33 -4.87 -9.47
CA ALA A 175 4.69 -5.25 -9.82
C ALA A 175 4.67 -6.01 -11.15
N ASN A 176 5.81 -6.19 -11.80
CA ASN A 176 5.92 -7.18 -12.85
C ASN A 176 7.30 -7.84 -12.83
N PHE A 177 7.34 -9.16 -12.97
CA PHE A 177 8.60 -9.86 -13.17
C PHE A 177 8.39 -10.96 -14.20
N THR A 178 9.46 -11.25 -14.93
CA THR A 178 9.44 -12.20 -16.02
C THR A 178 10.43 -13.32 -15.73
N PHE A 179 9.99 -14.56 -15.86
CA PHE A 179 10.85 -15.72 -15.61
C PHE A 179 10.52 -16.87 -16.54
N THR A 180 11.53 -17.69 -16.79
CA THR A 180 11.37 -18.95 -17.52
C THR A 180 10.93 -20.03 -16.55
N ILE A 181 9.85 -20.70 -16.89
CA ILE A 181 9.32 -21.79 -16.07
C ILE A 181 10.04 -23.09 -16.41
N ASP A 182 10.65 -23.69 -15.40
CA ASP A 182 11.21 -25.05 -15.49
C ASP A 182 10.35 -26.03 -14.69
N GLY A 183 9.97 -27.14 -15.32
CA GLY A 183 9.27 -28.21 -14.61
C GLY A 183 8.80 -29.35 -15.48
N VAL A 184 8.20 -30.33 -14.81
CA VAL A 184 7.83 -31.61 -15.40
C VAL A 184 6.36 -31.64 -15.84
N PRO A 185 6.01 -32.46 -16.86
CA PRO A 185 4.63 -32.59 -17.29
C PRO A 185 3.69 -32.98 -16.15
N GLY A 186 2.56 -32.27 -16.04
CA GLY A 186 1.59 -32.43 -14.93
C GLY A 186 2.04 -31.89 -13.58
N GLY A 187 3.27 -31.35 -13.47
CA GLY A 187 3.78 -30.66 -12.30
C GLY A 187 3.02 -29.37 -11.97
N ARG A 188 3.32 -28.82 -10.80
CA ARG A 188 2.74 -27.57 -10.30
C ARG A 188 3.81 -26.72 -9.62
N ILE A 189 3.70 -25.40 -9.76
CA ILE A 189 4.50 -24.42 -9.02
C ILE A 189 3.54 -23.46 -8.34
N SER A 190 3.60 -23.37 -7.02
CA SER A 190 2.91 -22.31 -6.28
C SER A 190 3.68 -21.00 -6.42
N VAL A 191 2.92 -19.92 -6.51
CA VAL A 191 3.41 -18.58 -6.73
C VAL A 191 2.88 -17.71 -5.59
N SER A 192 3.77 -17.22 -4.74
CA SER A 192 3.40 -16.47 -3.54
C SER A 192 4.41 -15.36 -3.23
N GLY A 193 4.18 -14.64 -2.14
CA GLY A 193 5.02 -13.53 -1.74
C GLY A 193 4.92 -13.20 -0.26
N SER A 194 5.83 -12.35 0.19
CA SER A 194 5.77 -11.73 1.51
C SER A 194 6.16 -10.26 1.41
N TYR A 195 5.66 -9.47 2.35
CA TYR A 195 5.96 -8.05 2.43
C TYR A 195 6.57 -7.74 3.79
N LYS A 196 7.79 -7.18 3.82
CA LYS A 196 8.46 -6.86 5.08
C LYS A 196 7.86 -5.63 5.77
N GLY A 197 7.27 -4.72 5.00
CA GLY A 197 6.62 -3.52 5.52
C GLY A 197 5.24 -3.77 6.15
N ILE A 198 4.98 -4.98 6.65
CA ILE A 198 3.81 -5.25 7.50
C ILE A 198 4.12 -5.07 8.99
N GLY A 199 5.39 -5.07 9.39
CA GLY A 199 5.73 -5.06 10.82
C GLY A 199 5.05 -6.22 11.57
N ASP A 200 4.27 -5.89 12.60
CA ASP A 200 3.50 -6.84 13.41
C ASP A 200 2.04 -7.01 12.92
N PHE A 201 1.69 -6.47 11.75
CA PHE A 201 0.35 -6.55 11.19
C PHE A 201 0.12 -7.79 10.31
N ASP A 202 -1.14 -8.17 10.15
CA ASP A 202 -1.54 -9.28 9.27
C ASP A 202 -1.35 -8.94 7.78
N LEU A 203 -0.89 -9.95 7.04
CA LEU A 203 -0.76 -9.94 5.58
C LEU A 203 -1.64 -11.04 5.00
N ILE A 204 -2.57 -10.67 4.12
CA ILE A 204 -3.38 -11.65 3.39
C ILE A 204 -2.66 -11.95 2.08
N VAL A 205 -2.22 -13.19 1.91
CA VAL A 205 -1.57 -13.65 0.67
C VAL A 205 -2.50 -14.61 -0.06
N SER A 206 -2.95 -14.20 -1.25
CA SER A 206 -3.69 -15.06 -2.18
C SER A 206 -2.72 -15.64 -3.21
N GLU A 207 -2.33 -16.91 -3.02
CA GLU A 207 -1.36 -17.59 -3.88
C GLU A 207 -1.91 -17.88 -5.29
N GLY A 208 -1.02 -17.85 -6.28
CA GLY A 208 -1.28 -18.31 -7.64
C GLY A 208 -0.71 -19.70 -7.88
N LEU A 209 -1.19 -20.39 -8.92
CA LEU A 209 -0.65 -21.69 -9.32
C LEU A 209 -0.30 -21.74 -10.80
N LEU A 210 0.92 -22.18 -11.10
CA LEU A 210 1.31 -22.59 -12.45
C LEU A 210 1.17 -24.10 -12.57
N LYS A 211 0.45 -24.56 -13.59
CA LYS A 211 0.20 -25.99 -13.84
C LYS A 211 0.77 -26.40 -15.19
N PHE A 212 1.72 -27.32 -15.17
CA PHE A 212 2.32 -27.82 -16.41
C PHE A 212 1.33 -28.70 -17.15
N ARG A 213 1.29 -28.56 -18.48
CA ARG A 213 0.59 -29.51 -19.35
C ARG A 213 1.13 -30.91 -19.10
N LYS A 214 0.24 -31.90 -19.18
CA LYS A 214 0.65 -33.31 -19.21
C LYS A 214 1.36 -33.63 -20.51
#